data_AF-A0ABC8C154-F1
#
_entry.id   AF-A0ABC8C154-F1
#
_cell.length_a   1.000
_cell.length_b   1.000
_cell.length_c   1.000
_cell.angle_alpha   90.00
_cell.angle_beta   90.00
_cell.angle_gamma   90.00
#
_symmetry.space_group_name_H-M   'P 1'
#
loop_
_entity.id
_entity.type
_entity.pdbx_description
1 polymer ?
#
loop_
_entity_poly.entity_id
_entity_poly.type
_entity_poly.pdbx_seq_one_letter_code
_entity_poly.pdbx_strand_id
1 'polypeptide(L)'
;MTDTPGRPDGPPVEEDAVVLDAKGLRALAHPVRVQLVGLLRKHGPSTATRLAERLGVNSGTASYHLRRLGAAGFVEEDTGRGNARERWWRSVHRTIWFNDPELTEREPEAALAYQQSVAAIYTLRTQQTLNELQTMPRVWRNAFDLSDWALRLTPEETASLYREVAEVVARYRRDTPEAAASAPEGAERVGIITHVLPEPATPAAETETP
;
A
#
# COMPACT_ATOMS: atom_id res chain seq x y z
N MET A 1 1.58 15.52 -33.94
CA MET A 1 2.53 14.72 -33.13
C MET A 1 2.48 15.29 -31.73
N THR A 2 1.56 14.79 -30.91
CA THR A 2 1.48 15.11 -29.48
C THR A 2 2.42 14.15 -28.76
N ASP A 3 3.52 14.69 -28.27
CA ASP A 3 4.48 14.01 -27.42
C ASP A 3 3.87 13.97 -26.01
N THR A 4 3.31 12.81 -25.63
CA THR A 4 2.81 12.58 -24.28
C THR A 4 4.01 12.54 -23.36
N PRO A 5 4.15 13.43 -22.36
CA PRO A 5 5.31 13.42 -21.48
C PRO A 5 5.36 12.08 -20.73
N GLY A 6 6.44 11.32 -20.95
CA GLY A 6 6.73 10.08 -20.23
C GLY A 6 6.71 10.34 -18.73
N ARG A 7 5.77 9.69 -18.04
CA ARG A 7 5.53 9.82 -16.60
C ARG A 7 6.71 9.19 -15.83
N PRO A 8 7.13 9.76 -14.68
CA PRO A 8 8.28 9.25 -13.93
C PRO A 8 8.16 7.77 -13.61
N ASP A 9 9.24 7.04 -13.89
CA ASP A 9 9.50 5.75 -13.28
C ASP A 9 9.30 5.87 -11.77
N GLY A 10 8.59 4.90 -11.18
CA GLY A 10 8.47 4.81 -9.73
C GLY A 10 9.82 4.70 -9.04
N PRO A 11 9.86 4.72 -7.70
CA PRO A 11 11.09 4.38 -6.98
C PRO A 11 11.62 3.04 -7.49
N PRO A 12 12.95 2.87 -7.62
CA PRO A 12 13.54 1.72 -8.30
C PRO A 12 12.98 0.42 -7.73
N VAL A 13 12.35 -0.34 -8.62
CA VAL A 13 11.69 -1.63 -8.38
C VAL A 13 12.76 -2.60 -7.89
N GLU A 14 12.67 -3.03 -6.62
CA GLU A 14 13.56 -4.04 -6.05
C GLU A 14 13.46 -5.37 -6.81
N GLU A 15 14.49 -6.22 -6.72
CA GLU A 15 14.46 -7.60 -7.23
C GLU A 15 13.28 -8.43 -6.65
N ASP A 16 12.71 -8.01 -5.51
CA ASP A 16 11.57 -8.65 -4.83
C ASP A 16 10.21 -7.95 -5.06
N ALA A 17 10.12 -7.01 -6.01
CA ALA A 17 8.88 -6.28 -6.29
C ALA A 17 8.08 -6.93 -7.43
N VAL A 18 6.76 -7.08 -7.22
CA VAL A 18 5.84 -7.54 -8.27
C VAL A 18 5.22 -6.36 -8.98
N VAL A 19 5.37 -6.36 -10.29
CA VAL A 19 4.49 -5.62 -11.20
C VAL A 19 3.17 -6.36 -11.26
N LEU A 20 2.10 -5.69 -10.86
CA LEU A 20 0.75 -6.26 -10.87
C LEU A 20 0.27 -6.48 -12.30
N ASP A 21 -0.08 -7.72 -12.65
CA ASP A 21 -0.86 -8.03 -13.84
C ASP A 21 -2.38 -7.99 -13.53
N ALA A 22 -3.22 -8.20 -14.54
CA ALA A 22 -4.68 -8.20 -14.35
C ALA A 22 -5.17 -9.22 -13.31
N LYS A 23 -4.55 -10.40 -13.28
CA LYS A 23 -4.87 -11.46 -12.31
C LYS A 23 -4.51 -11.01 -10.89
N GLY A 24 -3.34 -10.40 -10.74
CA GLY A 24 -2.82 -9.86 -9.50
C GLY A 24 -3.69 -8.73 -8.96
N LEU A 25 -4.13 -7.84 -9.84
CA LEU A 25 -5.00 -6.71 -9.50
C LEU A 25 -6.34 -7.20 -8.93
N ARG A 26 -7.01 -8.14 -9.60
CA ARG A 26 -8.25 -8.76 -9.09
C ARG A 26 -8.03 -9.50 -7.77
N ALA A 27 -6.87 -10.14 -7.61
CA ALA A 27 -6.50 -10.83 -6.38
C ALA A 27 -6.21 -9.87 -5.23
N LEU A 28 -5.89 -8.60 -5.46
CA LEU A 28 -5.73 -7.59 -4.41
C LEU A 28 -6.92 -6.63 -4.27
N ALA A 29 -7.93 -6.69 -5.15
CA ALA A 29 -9.18 -5.94 -5.08
C ALA A 29 -10.09 -6.38 -3.90
N HIS A 30 -9.54 -6.48 -2.69
CA HIS A 30 -10.29 -6.67 -1.45
C HIS A 30 -9.44 -6.26 -0.23
N PRO A 31 -9.98 -5.46 0.72
CA PRO A 31 -9.21 -4.93 1.84
C PRO A 31 -8.52 -6.01 2.69
N VAL A 32 -9.24 -7.08 3.05
CA VAL A 32 -8.67 -8.18 3.84
C VAL A 32 -7.47 -8.82 3.15
N ARG A 33 -7.47 -8.93 1.81
CA ARG A 33 -6.36 -9.57 1.08
C ARG A 33 -5.10 -8.70 1.13
N VAL A 34 -5.25 -7.39 0.93
CA VAL A 34 -4.13 -6.46 1.03
C VAL A 34 -3.61 -6.37 2.48
N GLN A 35 -4.50 -6.44 3.48
CA GLN A 35 -4.11 -6.50 4.90
C GLN A 35 -3.34 -7.78 5.24
N LEU A 36 -3.78 -8.95 4.75
CA LEU A 36 -3.08 -10.22 4.96
C LEU A 36 -1.66 -10.19 4.40
N VAL A 37 -1.49 -9.72 3.15
CA VAL A 37 -0.16 -9.54 2.54
C VAL A 37 0.69 -8.58 3.37
N GLY A 38 0.11 -7.45 3.81
CA GLY A 38 0.81 -6.47 4.66
C GLY A 38 1.26 -7.03 6.01
N LEU A 39 0.43 -7.83 6.67
CA LEU A 39 0.76 -8.48 7.95
C LEU A 39 1.89 -9.51 7.78
N LEU A 40 1.83 -10.32 6.74
CA LEU A 40 2.86 -11.33 6.44
C LEU A 40 4.21 -10.69 6.09
N ARG A 41 4.20 -9.53 5.44
CA ARG A 41 5.42 -8.73 5.18
C ARG A 41 6.01 -8.16 6.47
N LYS A 42 5.15 -7.56 7.29
CA LYS A 42 5.58 -6.85 8.51
C LYS A 42 6.03 -7.79 9.62
N HIS A 43 5.35 -8.92 9.79
CA HIS A 43 5.54 -9.82 10.94
C HIS A 43 6.10 -11.18 10.56
N GLY A 44 6.34 -11.43 9.26
CA GLY A 44 6.81 -12.72 8.77
C GLY A 44 5.72 -13.79 8.70
N PRO A 45 6.13 -15.07 8.54
CA PRO A 45 5.20 -16.18 8.34
C PRO A 45 4.21 -16.34 9.49
N SER A 46 2.94 -16.64 9.17
CA SER A 46 1.87 -16.83 10.17
C SER A 46 0.80 -17.82 9.71
N THR A 47 0.01 -18.32 10.66
CA THR A 47 -1.16 -19.18 10.38
C THR A 47 -2.40 -18.34 10.08
N ALA A 48 -3.38 -18.96 9.39
CA ALA A 48 -4.66 -18.32 9.09
C ALA A 48 -5.41 -17.90 10.37
N THR A 49 -5.36 -18.71 11.44
CA THR A 49 -6.00 -18.42 12.73
C THR A 49 -5.45 -17.14 13.36
N ARG A 50 -4.11 -17.03 13.48
CA ARG A 50 -3.47 -15.85 14.07
C ARG A 50 -3.70 -14.58 13.25
N LEU A 51 -3.73 -14.72 11.91
CA LEU A 51 -4.05 -13.60 11.03
C LEU A 51 -5.52 -13.19 11.17
N ALA A 52 -6.43 -14.16 11.31
CA ALA A 52 -7.86 -13.90 11.51
C ALA A 52 -8.12 -13.13 12.81
N GLU A 53 -7.49 -13.53 13.91
CA GLU A 53 -7.54 -12.85 15.20
C GLU A 53 -7.07 -11.39 15.11
N ARG A 54 -5.93 -11.15 14.46
CA ARG A 54 -5.39 -9.79 14.25
C ARG A 54 -6.30 -8.91 13.41
N LEU A 55 -7.02 -9.49 12.46
CA LEU A 55 -7.89 -8.76 11.54
C LEU A 55 -9.35 -8.69 12.01
N GLY A 56 -9.71 -9.33 13.12
CA GLY A 56 -11.09 -9.39 13.59
C GLY A 56 -12.03 -10.12 12.62
N VAL A 57 -11.50 -11.06 11.83
CA VAL A 57 -12.29 -11.91 10.92
C VAL A 57 -12.30 -13.36 11.40
N ASN A 58 -13.17 -14.20 10.86
CA ASN A 58 -13.13 -15.63 11.20
C ASN A 58 -12.00 -16.35 10.44
N SER A 59 -11.50 -17.46 11.01
CA SER A 59 -10.40 -18.25 10.46
C SER A 59 -10.70 -18.86 9.08
N GLY A 60 -11.97 -19.17 8.79
CA GLY A 60 -12.43 -19.63 7.48
C GLY A 60 -12.24 -18.58 6.39
N THR A 61 -12.62 -17.33 6.67
CA THR A 61 -12.44 -16.17 5.80
C THR A 61 -10.97 -15.89 5.53
N ALA A 62 -10.13 -15.87 6.58
CA ALA A 62 -8.69 -15.68 6.41
C ALA A 62 -8.09 -16.80 5.54
N SER A 63 -8.45 -18.05 5.81
CA SER A 63 -7.98 -19.21 5.04
C SER A 63 -8.40 -19.16 3.57
N TYR A 64 -9.64 -18.75 3.29
CA TYR A 64 -10.13 -18.56 1.93
C TYR A 64 -9.33 -17.50 1.17
N HIS A 65 -9.09 -16.35 1.80
CA HIS A 65 -8.32 -15.27 1.21
C HIS A 65 -6.84 -15.65 0.98
N LEU A 66 -6.21 -16.33 1.92
CA LEU A 66 -4.84 -16.83 1.77
C LEU A 66 -4.70 -17.80 0.59
N ARG A 67 -5.66 -18.72 0.41
CA ARG A 67 -5.66 -19.61 -0.77
C ARG A 67 -5.78 -18.85 -2.09
N ARG A 68 -6.66 -17.83 -2.16
CA ARG A 68 -6.78 -16.99 -3.36
C ARG A 68 -5.51 -16.20 -3.64
N LEU A 69 -4.90 -15.63 -2.59
CA LEU A 69 -3.61 -14.93 -2.70
C LEU A 69 -2.51 -15.88 -3.15
N GLY A 70 -2.50 -17.13 -2.68
CA GLY A 70 -1.53 -18.14 -3.09
C GLY A 70 -1.68 -18.56 -4.55
N ALA A 71 -2.92 -18.76 -5.02
CA ALA A 71 -3.18 -19.01 -6.44
C ALA A 71 -2.77 -17.84 -7.36
N ALA A 72 -2.64 -16.63 -6.81
CA ALA A 72 -2.19 -15.44 -7.49
C ALA A 72 -0.71 -15.08 -7.23
N GLY A 73 0.03 -15.90 -6.46
CA GLY A 73 1.47 -15.73 -6.25
C GLY A 73 1.88 -14.69 -5.19
N PHE A 74 0.95 -14.13 -4.41
CA PHE A 74 1.31 -13.11 -3.40
C PHE A 74 1.80 -13.69 -2.07
N VAL A 75 1.36 -14.90 -1.77
CA VAL A 75 1.71 -15.65 -0.57
C VAL A 75 1.97 -17.09 -0.96
N GLU A 76 2.76 -17.78 -0.18
CA GLU A 76 3.00 -19.21 -0.35
C GLU A 76 2.98 -19.92 1.00
N GLU A 77 2.80 -21.24 0.95
CA GLU A 77 2.86 -22.06 2.15
C GLU A 77 4.31 -22.25 2.58
N ASP A 78 4.60 -21.95 3.85
CA ASP A 78 5.87 -22.25 4.48
C ASP A 78 5.84 -23.68 5.02
N THR A 79 6.18 -24.63 4.14
CA THR A 79 6.17 -26.07 4.45
C THR A 79 7.24 -26.48 5.46
N GLY A 80 8.25 -25.64 5.73
CA GLY A 80 9.27 -25.88 6.73
C GLY A 80 8.79 -25.63 8.17
N ARG A 81 7.70 -24.88 8.36
CA ARG A 81 7.07 -24.59 9.67
C ARG A 81 5.75 -25.32 9.88
N GLY A 82 5.10 -25.71 8.78
CA GLY A 82 3.82 -26.41 8.81
C GLY A 82 3.90 -27.82 9.37
N ASN A 83 2.80 -28.27 9.98
CA ASN A 83 2.53 -29.68 10.22
C ASN A 83 1.20 -30.07 9.54
N ALA A 84 0.81 -31.34 9.57
CA ALA A 84 -0.41 -31.82 8.90
C ALA A 84 -1.71 -31.12 9.36
N ARG A 85 -1.70 -30.37 10.48
CA ARG A 85 -2.86 -29.68 11.05
C ARG A 85 -2.82 -28.15 10.91
N GLU A 86 -1.64 -27.55 10.75
CA GLU A 86 -1.49 -26.09 10.61
C GLU A 86 -0.65 -25.71 9.40
N ARG A 87 -1.31 -25.00 8.46
CA ARG A 87 -0.66 -24.39 7.29
C ARG A 87 -0.13 -23.02 7.66
N TRP A 88 1.17 -22.83 7.46
CA TRP A 88 1.85 -21.56 7.64
C TRP A 88 1.97 -20.86 6.30
N TRP A 89 1.77 -19.55 6.29
CA TRP A 89 1.81 -18.73 5.08
C TRP A 89 2.88 -17.67 5.22
N ARG A 90 3.60 -17.38 4.14
CA ARG A 90 4.55 -16.26 4.05
C ARG A 90 4.27 -15.44 2.80
N SER A 91 4.60 -14.15 2.82
CA SER A 91 4.53 -13.35 1.59
C SER A 91 5.67 -13.75 0.66
N VAL A 92 5.37 -13.83 -0.64
CA VAL A 92 6.38 -14.13 -1.68
C VAL A 92 7.19 -12.87 -2.01
N HIS A 93 6.59 -11.69 -1.84
CA HIS A 93 7.14 -10.42 -2.33
C HIS A 93 7.17 -9.37 -1.23
N ARG A 94 8.17 -8.50 -1.25
CA ARG A 94 8.39 -7.50 -0.19
C ARG A 94 7.63 -6.21 -0.44
N THR A 95 7.48 -5.81 -1.70
CA THR A 95 6.76 -4.62 -2.13
C THR A 95 5.78 -4.97 -3.26
N ILE A 96 4.64 -4.27 -3.31
CA ILE A 96 3.77 -4.27 -4.49
C ILE A 96 3.76 -2.84 -4.99
N TRP A 97 4.07 -2.65 -6.26
CA TRP A 97 3.98 -1.36 -6.91
C TRP A 97 2.89 -1.42 -7.99
N PHE A 98 2.00 -0.44 -7.97
CA PHE A 98 0.93 -0.30 -8.95
C PHE A 98 0.95 1.12 -9.50
N ASN A 99 1.41 1.26 -10.74
CA ASN A 99 1.35 2.50 -11.50
C ASN A 99 1.40 2.12 -12.99
N ASP A 100 0.38 1.36 -13.41
CA ASP A 100 0.23 0.90 -14.79
C ASP A 100 -1.09 1.48 -15.36
N PRO A 101 -1.00 2.60 -16.10
CA PRO A 101 -2.15 3.24 -16.72
C PRO A 101 -2.85 2.34 -17.74
N GLU A 102 -2.09 1.58 -18.54
CA GLU A 102 -2.63 0.69 -19.56
C GLU A 102 -3.44 -0.46 -18.92
N LEU A 103 -2.92 -1.04 -17.83
CA LEU A 103 -3.66 -2.03 -17.07
C LEU A 103 -4.90 -1.45 -16.39
N THR A 104 -4.82 -0.19 -15.93
CA THR A 104 -5.97 0.51 -15.36
C THR A 104 -7.07 0.71 -16.39
N GLU A 105 -6.73 1.08 -17.62
CA GLU A 105 -7.68 1.21 -18.72
C GLU A 105 -8.30 -0.13 -19.13
N ARG A 106 -7.50 -1.21 -19.12
CA ARG A 106 -7.95 -2.56 -19.50
C ARG A 106 -8.80 -3.25 -18.42
N GLU A 107 -8.59 -2.93 -17.15
CA GLU A 107 -9.26 -3.55 -15.99
C GLU A 107 -9.79 -2.48 -15.00
N PRO A 108 -10.67 -1.56 -15.43
CA PRO A 108 -11.02 -0.36 -14.66
C PRO A 108 -11.71 -0.69 -13.32
N GLU A 109 -12.61 -1.67 -13.30
CA GLU A 109 -13.30 -2.09 -12.07
C GLU A 109 -12.34 -2.71 -11.05
N ALA A 110 -11.42 -3.55 -11.51
CA ALA A 110 -10.43 -4.19 -10.64
C ALA A 110 -9.41 -3.18 -10.11
N ALA A 111 -8.98 -2.23 -10.95
CA ALA A 111 -8.10 -1.14 -10.57
C ALA A 111 -8.75 -0.26 -9.49
N LEU A 112 -9.99 0.16 -9.70
CA LEU A 112 -10.74 0.95 -8.73
C LEU A 112 -10.93 0.19 -7.41
N ALA A 113 -11.34 -1.08 -7.46
CA ALA A 113 -11.53 -1.88 -6.25
C ALA A 113 -10.22 -2.13 -5.49
N TYR A 114 -9.09 -2.26 -6.20
CA TYR A 114 -7.77 -2.30 -5.59
C TYR A 114 -7.41 -0.97 -4.92
N GLN A 115 -7.57 0.16 -5.61
CA GLN A 115 -7.32 1.50 -5.06
C GLN A 115 -8.18 1.78 -3.81
N GLN A 116 -9.46 1.43 -3.85
CA GLN A 116 -10.37 1.52 -2.69
C GLN A 116 -9.88 0.63 -1.52
N SER A 117 -9.38 -0.57 -1.81
CA SER A 117 -8.82 -1.46 -0.80
C SER A 117 -7.55 -0.88 -0.16
N VAL A 118 -6.69 -0.24 -0.95
CA VAL A 118 -5.49 0.46 -0.46
C VAL A 118 -5.87 1.66 0.41
N ALA A 119 -6.81 2.50 -0.06
CA ALA A 119 -7.31 3.65 0.69
C ALA A 119 -7.90 3.23 2.06
N ALA A 120 -8.74 2.18 2.09
CA ALA A 120 -9.30 1.66 3.33
C ALA A 120 -8.22 1.22 4.34
N ILE A 121 -7.10 0.67 3.86
CA ILE A 121 -5.97 0.29 4.71
C ILE A 121 -5.23 1.51 5.24
N TYR A 122 -5.07 2.54 4.42
CA TYR A 122 -4.45 3.79 4.87
C TYR A 122 -5.29 4.44 5.96
N THR A 123 -6.61 4.49 5.78
CA THR A 123 -7.54 4.93 6.84
C THR A 123 -7.36 4.13 8.13
N LEU A 124 -7.33 2.79 8.04
CA LEU A 124 -7.14 1.93 9.21
C LEU A 124 -5.80 2.17 9.91
N ARG A 125 -4.70 2.34 9.16
CA ARG A 125 -3.37 2.63 9.74
C ARG A 125 -3.34 3.99 10.42
N THR A 126 -3.96 5.00 9.83
CA THR A 126 -4.09 6.33 10.43
C THR A 126 -4.88 6.23 11.74
N GLN A 127 -6.02 5.53 11.75
CA GLN A 127 -6.82 5.32 12.96
C GLN A 127 -6.05 4.57 14.06
N GLN A 128 -5.31 3.51 13.71
CA GLN A 128 -4.45 2.78 14.66
C GLN A 128 -3.41 3.69 15.30
N THR A 129 -2.72 4.50 14.48
CA THR A 129 -1.73 5.47 14.95
C THR A 129 -2.34 6.50 15.90
N LEU A 130 -3.52 7.04 15.56
CA LEU A 130 -4.25 8.00 16.40
C LEU A 130 -4.67 7.40 17.75
N ASN A 131 -5.12 6.15 17.77
CA ASN A 131 -5.53 5.46 19.00
C ASN A 131 -4.35 5.21 19.96
N GLU A 132 -3.15 5.01 19.41
CA GLU A 132 -1.91 4.79 20.18
C GLU A 132 -1.19 6.10 20.52
N LEU A 133 -1.62 7.22 19.94
CA LEU A 133 -0.86 8.47 19.97
C LEU A 133 -0.58 8.95 21.39
N GLN A 134 -1.50 8.80 22.35
CA GLN A 134 -1.29 9.26 23.73
C GLN A 134 -0.29 8.42 24.52
N THR A 135 -0.12 7.13 24.16
CA THR A 135 0.80 6.21 24.84
C THR A 135 2.18 6.16 24.18
N MET A 136 2.36 6.77 23.01
CA MET A 136 3.65 6.87 22.32
C MET A 136 4.68 7.74 23.07
N PRO A 137 5.98 7.42 22.96
CA PRO A 137 7.06 8.29 23.43
C PRO A 137 6.94 9.71 22.83
N ARG A 138 7.20 10.74 23.65
CA ARG A 138 7.04 12.16 23.25
C ARG A 138 7.74 12.52 21.93
N VAL A 139 8.94 11.98 21.72
CA VAL A 139 9.71 12.22 20.49
C VAL A 139 8.97 11.76 19.24
N TRP A 140 8.27 10.62 19.30
CA TRP A 140 7.47 10.09 18.19
C TRP A 140 6.12 10.80 18.04
N ARG A 141 5.50 11.22 19.16
CA ARG A 141 4.30 12.06 19.11
C ARG A 141 4.54 13.40 18.41
N ASN A 142 5.70 14.01 18.63
CA ASN A 142 6.07 15.27 17.98
C ASN A 142 6.42 15.10 16.49
N ALA A 143 6.73 13.88 16.05
CA ALA A 143 7.02 13.57 14.64
C ALA A 143 5.76 13.19 13.84
N PHE A 144 4.61 13.01 14.51
CA PHE A 144 3.34 12.74 13.86
C PHE A 144 2.86 13.97 13.08
N ASP A 145 2.37 13.74 11.86
CA ASP A 145 1.75 14.76 11.02
C ASP A 145 0.49 14.17 10.34
N LEU A 146 -0.53 15.01 10.19
CA LEU A 146 -1.73 14.75 9.40
C LEU A 146 -2.23 16.05 8.77
N SER A 147 -1.29 16.85 8.25
CA SER A 147 -1.58 18.17 7.69
C SER A 147 -2.22 18.08 6.30
N ASP A 148 -3.07 19.05 5.94
CA ASP A 148 -3.68 19.22 4.63
C ASP A 148 -3.24 20.55 3.99
N TRP A 149 -2.52 20.47 2.88
CA TRP A 149 -1.97 21.65 2.19
C TRP A 149 -2.76 21.91 0.91
N ALA A 150 -3.48 23.03 0.85
CA ALA A 150 -4.24 23.42 -0.34
C ALA A 150 -3.35 24.23 -1.30
N LEU A 151 -3.01 23.64 -2.46
CA LEU A 151 -2.18 24.25 -3.49
C LEU A 151 -2.98 24.46 -4.78
N ARG A 152 -2.69 25.54 -5.51
CA ARG A 152 -3.17 25.74 -6.90
C ARG A 152 -2.04 25.37 -7.84
N LEU A 153 -2.17 24.24 -8.52
CA LEU A 153 -1.15 23.69 -9.41
C LEU A 153 -1.77 23.27 -10.74
N THR A 154 -1.00 23.41 -11.80
CA THR A 154 -1.23 22.74 -13.08
C THR A 154 -0.97 21.23 -12.97
N PRO A 155 -1.43 20.40 -13.94
CA PRO A 155 -1.08 18.98 -13.99
C PRO A 155 0.44 18.74 -14.01
N GLU A 156 1.19 19.57 -14.74
CA GLU A 156 2.65 19.48 -14.84
C GLU A 156 3.32 19.79 -13.50
N GLU A 157 2.89 20.85 -12.82
CA GLU A 157 3.39 21.19 -11.47
C GLU A 157 3.03 20.11 -10.45
N THR A 158 1.83 19.53 -10.55
CA THR A 158 1.40 18.41 -9.68
C THR A 158 2.29 17.19 -9.89
N ALA A 159 2.63 16.86 -11.13
CA ALA A 159 3.56 15.78 -11.45
C ALA A 159 4.99 16.09 -10.96
N SER A 160 5.43 17.35 -11.00
CA SER A 160 6.72 17.76 -10.41
C SER A 160 6.74 17.57 -8.91
N LEU A 161 5.73 18.09 -8.20
CA LEU A 161 5.59 17.93 -6.75
C LEU A 161 5.62 16.45 -6.33
N TYR A 162 4.91 15.58 -7.06
CA TYR A 162 4.93 14.15 -6.81
C TYR A 162 6.36 13.56 -6.90
N ARG A 163 7.12 13.91 -7.96
CA ARG A 163 8.50 13.42 -8.14
C ARG A 163 9.42 13.93 -7.03
N GLU A 164 9.35 15.21 -6.72
CA GLU A 164 10.20 15.82 -5.70
C GLU A 164 9.95 15.20 -4.32
N VAL A 165 8.69 14.96 -3.96
CA VAL A 165 8.34 14.24 -2.72
C VAL A 165 8.85 12.80 -2.75
N ALA A 166 8.70 12.09 -3.88
CA ALA A 166 9.20 10.73 -4.04
C ALA A 166 10.73 10.66 -3.90
N GLU A 167 11.46 11.60 -4.50
CA GLU A 167 12.92 11.74 -4.37
C GLU A 167 13.34 12.03 -2.94
N VAL A 168 12.61 12.90 -2.23
CA VAL A 168 12.84 13.17 -0.81
C VAL A 168 12.74 11.88 -0.01
N VAL A 169 11.66 11.11 -0.18
CA VAL A 169 11.45 9.83 0.53
C VAL A 169 12.53 8.80 0.16
N ALA A 170 12.91 8.73 -1.12
CA ALA A 170 13.91 7.77 -1.61
C ALA A 170 15.31 7.96 -1.00
N ARG A 171 15.63 9.14 -0.46
CA ARG A 171 16.90 9.41 0.24
C ARG A 171 17.00 8.77 1.63
N TYR A 172 15.89 8.32 2.22
CA TYR A 172 15.87 7.75 3.57
C TYR A 172 15.99 6.22 3.54
N ARG A 173 16.48 5.65 4.65
CA ARG A 173 16.64 4.19 4.81
C ARG A 173 15.29 3.49 4.65
N ARG A 174 15.24 2.48 3.79
CA ARG A 174 14.05 1.65 3.58
C ARG A 174 13.88 0.66 4.72
N ASP A 175 12.63 0.32 5.01
CA ASP A 175 12.25 -0.73 5.96
C ASP A 175 12.48 -2.12 5.34
N THR A 176 13.74 -2.59 5.39
CA THR A 176 14.16 -3.93 4.96
C THR A 176 14.81 -4.67 6.14
N PRO A 177 14.79 -6.03 6.17
CA PRO A 177 15.46 -6.79 7.22
C PRO A 177 16.93 -6.39 7.41
N GLU A 178 17.65 -6.17 6.32
CA GLU A 178 19.07 -5.79 6.31
C GLU A 178 19.28 -4.38 6.88
N ALA A 179 18.44 -3.42 6.46
CA ALA A 179 18.49 -2.04 6.97
C ALA A 179 18.03 -1.94 8.43
N ALA A 180 17.10 -2.79 8.86
CA ALA A 180 16.65 -2.88 10.24
C ALA A 180 17.75 -3.45 11.14
N ALA A 181 18.46 -4.48 10.69
CA ALA A 181 19.58 -5.08 11.43
C ALA A 181 20.78 -4.13 11.60
N SER A 182 20.96 -3.19 10.67
CA SER A 182 22.04 -2.19 10.68
C SER A 182 21.57 -0.79 11.10
N ALA A 183 20.35 -0.67 11.62
CA ALA A 183 19.79 0.61 11.99
C ALA A 183 20.49 1.20 13.24
N PRO A 184 20.76 2.51 13.30
CA PRO A 184 21.20 3.19 14.52
C PRO A 184 20.19 3.00 15.65
N GLU A 185 20.70 3.06 16.89
CA GLU A 185 19.89 2.96 18.10
C GLU A 185 18.74 3.98 18.09
N GLY A 186 17.54 3.52 18.48
CA GLY A 186 16.32 4.33 18.52
C GLY A 186 15.65 4.56 17.17
N ALA A 187 16.17 4.02 16.05
CA ALA A 187 15.48 4.06 14.77
C ALA A 187 14.29 3.09 14.77
N GLU A 188 13.09 3.64 14.59
CA GLU A 188 11.84 2.88 14.52
C GLU A 188 11.26 2.88 13.10
N ARG A 189 10.38 1.92 12.84
CA ARG A 189 9.65 1.83 11.57
C ARG A 189 8.63 2.97 11.45
N VAL A 190 8.81 3.84 10.46
CA VAL A 190 7.87 4.93 10.13
C VAL A 190 7.15 4.63 8.81
N GLY A 191 5.84 4.87 8.78
CA GLY A 191 5.05 4.81 7.54
C GLY A 191 4.76 6.22 7.04
N ILE A 192 5.10 6.50 5.78
CA ILE A 192 4.70 7.73 5.09
C ILE A 192 3.56 7.37 4.13
N ILE A 193 2.45 8.09 4.22
CA ILE A 193 1.29 7.95 3.33
C ILE A 193 1.01 9.32 2.76
N THR A 194 1.10 9.45 1.43
CA THR A 194 0.84 10.71 0.71
C THR A 194 -0.32 10.51 -0.24
N HIS A 195 -1.27 11.46 -0.24
CA HIS A 195 -2.35 11.51 -1.22
C HIS A 195 -2.22 12.80 -2.02
N VAL A 196 -2.31 12.68 -3.35
CA VAL A 196 -2.51 13.82 -4.25
C VAL A 196 -3.92 13.68 -4.79
N LEU A 197 -4.82 14.54 -4.31
CA LEU A 197 -6.26 14.46 -4.58
C LEU A 197 -6.65 15.69 -5.41
N PRO A 198 -6.58 15.62 -6.75
CA PRO A 198 -6.99 16.73 -7.58
C PRO A 198 -8.49 16.97 -7.44
N GLU A 199 -8.87 18.24 -7.26
CA GLU A 199 -10.25 18.71 -7.28
C GLU A 199 -10.49 19.45 -8.60
N PRO A 200 -10.90 18.75 -9.68
CA PRO A 200 -11.19 19.43 -10.93
C PRO A 200 -12.33 20.42 -10.71
N ALA A 201 -12.21 21.61 -11.31
CA ALA A 201 -13.29 22.59 -11.26
C ALA A 201 -14.57 21.94 -11.81
N THR A 202 -15.66 22.01 -11.05
CA THR A 202 -16.99 21.71 -11.57
C THR A 202 -17.19 22.61 -12.80
N PRO A 203 -17.49 22.07 -14.00
CA PRO A 203 -17.77 22.92 -15.14
C PRO A 203 -18.87 23.89 -14.74
N ALA A 204 -18.59 25.19 -14.85
CA ALA A 204 -19.56 26.22 -14.53
C ALA A 204 -20.82 25.91 -15.33
N ALA A 205 -21.96 25.77 -14.64
CA ALA A 205 -23.24 25.61 -15.30
C ALA A 205 -23.33 26.71 -16.36
N GLU A 206 -23.48 26.30 -17.63
CA GLU A 206 -23.64 27.22 -18.75
C GLU A 206 -24.72 28.21 -18.33
N THR A 207 -24.30 29.46 -18.15
CA THR A 207 -25.21 30.54 -17.83
C THR A 207 -25.95 30.77 -19.14
N GLU A 208 -27.07 30.05 -19.33
CA GLU A 208 -28.07 30.38 -20.34
C GLU A 208 -28.43 31.84 -20.12
N THR A 209 -27.82 32.69 -20.94
CA THR A 209 -28.15 34.10 -21.02
C THR A 209 -29.38 34.19 -21.93
N PRO A 210 -30.48 34.83 -21.47
CA PRO A 210 -31.77 34.84 -22.16
C PRO A 210 -31.76 35.58 -23.50
#